data_AF-A0A800A4B5-F1
#
_entry.id   AF-A0A800A4B5-F1
#
_cell.length_a   1.000
_cell.length_b   1.000
_cell.length_c   1.000
_cell.angle_alpha   90.00
_cell.angle_beta   90.00
_cell.angle_gamma   90.00
#
_symmetry.space_group_name_H-M   'P 1'
#
loop_
_entity.id
_entity.type
_entity.pdbx_description
1 polymer ?
#
loop_
_entity_poly.entity_id
_entity_poly.type
_entity_poly.pdbx_seq_one_letter_code
_entity_poly.pdbx_strand_id
1 'polypeptide(L)' 'MATKKKRKPGAAIAQNRKARRDYAIIETFEAGIMLLGTEVKSLRAGRASIGEAYASEQDGGLYLVNAFIPEYQ' A
#
# COMPACT_ATOMS: atom_id res chain seq x y z
N MET A 1 -27.36 -5.08 7.45
CA MET A 1 -26.04 -5.64 7.06
C MET A 1 -25.53 -4.86 5.86
N ALA A 2 -24.45 -4.08 6.00
CA ALA A 2 -23.96 -3.20 4.94
C ALA A 2 -23.31 -4.00 3.80
N THR A 3 -23.79 -3.81 2.58
CA THR A 3 -23.25 -4.44 1.37
C THR A 3 -21.85 -3.89 1.07
N LYS A 4 -20.83 -4.77 1.01
CA LYS A 4 -19.47 -4.39 0.60
C LYS A 4 -19.48 -3.89 -0.84
N LYS A 5 -19.37 -2.57 -1.03
CA LYS A 5 -19.29 -1.89 -2.33
C LYS A 5 -18.09 -2.43 -3.13
N LYS A 6 -18.36 -3.04 -4.30
CA LYS A 6 -17.31 -3.51 -5.22
C LYS A 6 -16.46 -2.31 -5.68
N ARG A 7 -15.14 -2.38 -5.44
CA ARG A 7 -14.19 -1.33 -5.86
C ARG A 7 -13.97 -1.41 -7.38
N LYS A 8 -13.96 -0.25 -8.06
CA LYS A 8 -13.66 -0.16 -9.49
C LYS A 8 -12.22 -0.64 -9.76
N PRO A 9 -11.95 -1.30 -10.90
CA PRO A 9 -10.57 -1.61 -11.31
C PRO A 9 -9.78 -0.30 -11.42
N GLY A 10 -8.61 -0.24 -10.77
CA GLY A 10 -7.77 0.96 -10.70
C GLY A 10 -8.00 1.86 -9.47
N ALA A 11 -8.95 1.54 -8.59
CA ALA A 11 -9.10 2.28 -7.33
C ALA A 11 -7.90 2.00 -6.40
N ALA A 12 -7.31 3.07 -5.84
CA ALA A 12 -6.22 2.95 -4.89
C ALA A 12 -6.61 2.05 -3.70
N ILE A 13 -5.81 1.02 -3.45
CA ILE A 13 -6.10 -0.01 -2.46
C ILE A 13 -5.88 0.52 -1.04
N ALA A 14 -4.70 1.12 -0.83
CA ALA A 14 -4.26 1.75 0.40
C ALA A 14 -3.60 3.09 0.05
N GLN A 15 -3.78 4.10 0.90
CA GLN A 15 -3.20 5.44 0.71
C GLN A 15 -2.68 5.95 2.04
N ASN A 16 -1.45 6.47 2.06
CA ASN A 16 -0.92 7.16 3.23
C ASN A 16 -1.46 8.61 3.26
N ARG A 17 -2.60 8.81 3.92
CA ARG A 17 -3.20 10.14 4.10
C ARG A 17 -2.42 11.02 5.08
N LYS A 18 -1.57 10.44 5.93
CA LYS A 18 -0.74 11.16 6.89
C LYS A 18 0.43 11.86 6.16
N ALA A 19 1.06 11.16 5.22
CA ALA A 19 2.13 11.73 4.39
C ALA A 19 1.74 13.04 3.69
N ARG A 20 0.50 13.15 3.18
CA ARG A 20 0.00 14.38 2.52
C ARG A 20 -0.30 15.54 3.48
N ARG A 21 -0.39 15.29 4.79
CA ARG A 21 -0.64 16.31 5.81
C ARG A 21 0.65 16.78 6.46
N ASP A 22 1.55 15.85 6.72
CA ASP A 22 2.77 16.11 7.48
C ASP A 22 3.94 16.59 6.60
N TYR A 23 3.90 16.30 5.29
CA TYR A 23 4.99 16.61 4.36
C TYR A 23 4.49 17.34 3.11
N ALA A 24 5.35 18.20 2.57
CA ALA A 24 5.18 18.76 1.23
C ALA A 24 5.77 17.79 0.20
N ILE A 25 4.94 17.32 -0.73
CA ILE A 25 5.36 16.41 -1.80
C ILE A 25 5.88 17.26 -2.96
N ILE A 26 7.18 17.14 -3.25
CA ILE A 26 7.85 17.88 -4.32
C ILE A 26 7.76 17.10 -5.63
N GLU A 27 8.07 15.80 -5.58
CA GLU A 27 8.06 14.88 -6.72
C GLU A 27 7.41 13.56 -6.34
N THR A 28 6.83 12.89 -7.34
CA THR A 28 6.19 11.58 -7.19
C THR A 28 6.77 10.61 -8.20
N PHE A 29 7.20 9.44 -7.71
CA PHE A 29 7.71 8.35 -8.54
C PHE A 29 6.73 7.18 -8.50
N GLU A 30 6.60 6.47 -9.62
CA GLU A 30 5.87 5.21 -9.69
C GLU A 30 6.84 4.04 -9.58
N ALA A 31 6.51 3.08 -8.71
CA ALA A 31 7.31 1.88 -8.50
C ALA A 31 6.41 0.64 -8.40
N GLY A 32 6.95 -0.51 -8.78
CA GLY A 32 6.33 -1.81 -8.55
C GLY A 32 6.85 -2.43 -7.25
N ILE A 33 5.96 -3.05 -6.47
CA ILE A 33 6.33 -3.83 -5.29
C ILE A 33 6.15 -5.31 -5.66
N MET A 34 7.16 -6.13 -5.36
CA MET A 34 7.05 -7.57 -5.50
C MET A 34 6.24 -8.13 -4.32
N LEU A 35 5.16 -8.86 -4.63
CA LEU A 35 4.25 -9.42 -3.64
C LEU A 35 3.99 -10.90 -3.92
N LEU A 36 3.67 -11.64 -2.87
CA LEU A 36 3.24 -13.03 -2.96
C LEU A 36 1.75 -13.12 -3.31
N GLY A 37 1.34 -14.23 -3.93
CA GLY A 37 -0.03 -14.42 -4.42
C GLY A 37 -1.11 -14.31 -3.34
N THR A 38 -0.80 -14.62 -2.09
CA THR A 38 -1.70 -14.46 -0.93
C THR A 38 -1.89 -12.99 -0.57
N GLU A 39 -0.83 -12.19 -0.56
CA GLU A 39 -0.84 -10.76 -0.26
C GLU A 39 -1.68 -9.98 -1.30
N VAL A 40 -1.60 -10.38 -2.57
CA VAL A 40 -2.44 -9.83 -3.65
C VAL A 40 -3.92 -10.00 -3.33
N LYS A 41 -4.33 -11.14 -2.77
CA LYS A 41 -5.73 -11.38 -2.38
C LYS A 41 -6.13 -10.54 -1.17
N SER A 42 -5.27 -10.39 -0.16
CA SER A 42 -5.49 -9.50 0.99
C SER A 42 -5.65 -8.04 0.60
N LEU A 43 -4.82 -7.56 -0.33
CA LEU A 43 -4.90 -6.20 -0.86
C LEU A 43 -6.20 -5.97 -1.62
N ARG A 44 -6.65 -6.92 -2.44
CA ARG A 44 -7.96 -6.84 -3.11
C ARG A 44 -9.13 -6.78 -2.13
N ALA A 45 -8.99 -7.40 -0.96
CA ALA A 45 -9.97 -7.29 0.14
C ALA A 45 -9.96 -5.91 0.84
N GLY A 46 -9.01 -5.03 0.49
CA GLY A 46 -8.89 -3.66 0.99
C GLY A 46 -8.35 -3.57 2.42
N ARG A 47 -7.61 -4.59 2.88
CA ARG A 47 -7.16 -4.71 4.28
C ARG A 47 -5.71 -4.29 4.54
N ALA A 48 -5.08 -3.46 3.70
CA ALA A 48 -3.69 -3.04 3.93
C ALA A 48 -3.59 -1.62 4.50
N SER A 49 -2.55 -1.39 5.31
CA SER A 49 -2.21 -0.08 5.88
C SER A 49 -0.76 0.25 5.58
N ILE A 50 -0.53 1.44 5.01
CA ILE A 50 0.80 2.00 4.71
C ILE A 50 1.02 3.35 5.41
N GLY A 51 0.28 3.62 6.49
CA GLY A 51 0.31 4.92 7.18
C GLY A 51 1.67 5.29 7.75
N GLU A 52 2.42 4.29 8.21
CA GLU A 52 3.75 4.42 8.84
C GLU A 52 4.85 3.79 7.98
N ALA A 53 4.51 3.40 6.75
CA ALA A 53 5.45 2.80 5.84
C ALA A 53 6.37 3.86 5.22
N TYR A 54 7.63 3.52 5.02
CA TYR A 54 8.62 4.37 4.36
C TYR A 54 9.46 3.54 3.38
N ALA A 55 10.01 4.21 2.36
CA ALA A 55 10.93 3.59 1.43
C ALA A 55 12.36 3.75 1.95
N SER A 56 13.12 2.66 1.98
CA SER A 56 14.54 2.65 2.34
C SER A 56 15.34 2.07 1.19
N GLU A 57 16.47 2.68 0.88
CA GLU A 57 17.50 2.03 0.08
C GLU A 57 18.19 0.96 0.94
N GLN A 58 18.26 -0.27 0.45
CA GLN A 58 19.05 -1.35 1.05
C GLN A 58 19.68 -2.15 -0.09
N ASP A 59 20.97 -2.48 0.01
CA ASP A 59 21.68 -3.34 -0.94
C ASP A 59 21.53 -2.95 -2.42
N GLY A 60 21.45 -1.64 -2.71
CA GLY A 60 21.27 -1.11 -4.07
C GLY A 60 19.84 -1.26 -4.64
N GLY A 61 18.88 -1.67 -3.81
CA GLY A 61 17.47 -1.74 -4.13
C GLY A 61 16.61 -0.82 -3.26
N LEU A 62 15.38 -0.55 -3.69
CA LEU A 62 14.40 0.21 -2.92
C LEU A 62 13.40 -0.74 -2.25
N TYR A 63 13.34 -0.68 -0.94
CA TYR A 63 12.49 -1.54 -0.12
C TYR A 63 11.43 -0.73 0.60
N LEU A 64 10.20 -1.22 0.59
CA LEU A 64 9.11 -0.65 1.39
C LEU A 64 9.12 -1.29 2.78
N VAL A 65 9.46 -0.49 3.79
CA VAL A 65 9.56 -0.94 5.18
C VAL A 65 8.33 -0.47 5.95
N ASN A 66 7.91 -1.26 6.94
CA ASN A 66 6.81 -0.93 7.86
C ASN A 66 5.42 -0.82 7.18
N ALA A 67 5.25 -1.48 6.02
CA ALA A 67 3.94 -1.68 5.42
C ALA A 67 3.23 -2.87 6.09
N PHE A 68 1.98 -2.68 6.51
CA PHE A 68 1.18 -3.74 7.11
C PHE A 68 0.21 -4.33 6.09
N ILE A 69 0.45 -5.60 5.73
CA ILE A 69 -0.41 -6.41 4.88
C ILE A 69 -0.83 -7.63 5.69
N PRO A 70 -2.13 -7.78 6.04
CA PRO A 70 -2.58 -8.96 6.77
C PRO A 70 -2.60 -10.18 5.86
N GLU A 71 -2.37 -11.35 6.46
CA GLU A 71 -2.48 -12.63 5.76
C GLU A 71 -3.90 -12.85 5.21
N TYR A 72 -3.96 -13.55 4.08
CA TYR A 72 -5.23 -13.89 3.44
C TYR A 72 -5.84 -15.11 4.13
N GLN A 73 -7.02 -14.93 4.73
CA GLN A 73 -7.91 -16.00 5.18
C GLN A 73 -8.96 -16.28 4.11
#